data_AF-A0A821W9V0-F1
#
_entry.id   AF-A0A821W9V0-F1
#
_cell.length_a   1.000
_cell.length_b   1.000
_cell.length_c   1.000
_cell.angle_alpha   90.00
_cell.angle_beta   90.00
_cell.angle_gamma   90.00
#
_symmetry.space_group_name_H-M   'P 1'
#
loop_
_entity.id
_entity.type
_entity.pdbx_description
1 polymer ?
#
loop_
_entity_poly.entity_id
_entity_poly.type
_entity_poly.pdbx_seq_one_letter_code
_entity_poly.pdbx_strand_id
1 'polypeptide(L)' 'MSSIAEETRDPTEEGIPYTVKVKTGDKSDAGTSAHAHIRLVGRKGRQTRLVPLELMQKRRFERG' A
#
# COMPACT_ATOMS: atom_id res chain seq x y z
N MET A 1 41.44 15.94 1.01
CA MET A 1 40.56 15.07 0.20
C MET A 1 39.54 14.50 1.17
N SER A 2 38.26 14.81 0.96
CA SER A 2 37.19 14.52 1.92
C SER A 2 36.86 13.04 1.95
N SER A 3 36.90 12.44 3.13
CA SER A 3 36.38 11.10 3.38
C SER A 3 34.87 11.12 3.21
N ILE A 4 34.35 10.23 2.37
CA ILE A 4 32.93 9.99 2.22
C ILE A 4 32.57 9.07 3.40
N ALA A 5 31.95 9.63 4.44
CA ALA A 5 31.32 8.82 5.46
C ALA A 5 30.20 8.02 4.77
N GLU A 6 30.20 6.69 4.92
CA GLU A 6 29.02 5.89 4.64
C GLU A 6 27.90 6.40 5.55
N GLU A 7 27.02 7.21 4.97
CA GLU A 7 25.76 7.61 5.58
C GLU A 7 24.90 6.35 5.69
N THR A 8 24.90 5.73 6.87
CA THR A 8 24.02 4.62 7.22
C THR A 8 22.58 5.13 7.23
N ARG A 9 21.96 5.17 6.05
CA ARG A 9 20.54 5.47 5.92
C ARG A 9 19.77 4.48 6.78
N ASP A 10 18.99 4.98 7.73
CA ASP A 10 18.08 4.15 8.51
C ASP A 10 17.16 3.44 7.49
N PRO A 11 17.11 2.10 7.44
CA PRO A 11 16.28 1.38 6.48
C PRO A 11 14.78 1.70 6.64
N THR A 12 14.38 2.39 7.71
CA THR A 12 13.02 2.89 7.89
C THR A 12 12.74 4.25 7.24
N GLU A 13 13.74 4.97 6.74
CA GLU A 13 13.57 6.23 5.98
C GLU A 13 12.82 6.00 4.65
N GLU A 14 13.02 4.84 4.02
CA GLU A 14 12.29 4.44 2.79
C GLU A 14 10.92 3.79 3.09
N GLY A 15 10.60 3.58 4.37
CA GLY A 15 9.40 2.91 4.83
C GLY A 15 9.50 1.37 4.79
N ILE A 16 8.47 0.70 5.32
CA ILE A 16 8.40 -0.77 5.33
C ILE A 16 7.61 -1.23 4.11
N PRO A 17 8.17 -2.06 3.22
CA PRO A 17 7.43 -2.56 2.06
C PRO A 17 6.33 -3.54 2.49
N TYR A 18 5.13 -3.36 1.95
CA TYR A 18 3.99 -4.26 2.16
C TYR A 18 3.43 -4.73 0.83
N THR A 19 3.19 -6.03 0.71
CA THR A 19 2.41 -6.61 -0.39
C THR A 19 0.96 -6.77 0.07
N VAL A 20 0.05 -6.01 -0.54
CA VAL A 20 -1.39 -6.08 -0.25
C VAL A 20 -2.07 -6.97 -1.28
N LYS A 21 -2.76 -8.02 -0.83
CA LYS A 21 -3.63 -8.84 -1.67
C LYS A 21 -5.08 -8.55 -1.34
N VAL A 22 -5.88 -8.25 -2.35
CA VAL A 22 -7.31 -7.95 -2.20
C VAL A 22 -8.13 -9.05 -2.88
N LYS A 23 -9.12 -9.58 -2.17
CA LYS A 23 -10.15 -10.46 -2.73
C LYS A 23 -11.51 -9.76 -2.58
N THR A 24 -12.21 -9.58 -3.68
CA THR A 24 -13.57 -9.04 -3.67
C THR A 24 -14.55 -10.17 -3.35
N GLY A 25 -15.64 -9.88 -2.64
CA GLY A 25 -16.68 -10.88 -2.41
C GLY A 25 -17.27 -11.43 -3.72
N ASP A 26 -17.89 -12.61 -3.65
CA ASP A 26 -18.50 -13.32 -4.79
C ASP A 26 -20.01 -13.02 -4.98
N LYS A 27 -20.62 -12.32 -4.01
CA LYS A 27 -22.01 -11.88 -4.06
C LYS A 27 -22.30 -10.95 -5.25
N SER A 28 -23.57 -10.87 -5.63
CA SER A 28 -24.05 -9.83 -6.54
C SER A 28 -23.64 -8.45 -6.01
N ASP A 29 -23.22 -7.58 -6.92
CA ASP A 29 -22.87 -6.18 -6.64
C ASP A 29 -21.68 -5.96 -5.69
N ALA A 30 -20.87 -7.00 -5.43
CA ALA A 30 -19.65 -6.87 -4.62
C ALA A 30 -18.51 -6.11 -5.32
N GLY A 31 -18.58 -5.94 -6.64
CA GLY A 31 -17.56 -5.23 -7.42
C GLY A 31 -17.75 -3.71 -7.46
N THR A 32 -16.68 -2.98 -7.74
CA THR A 32 -16.70 -1.52 -7.91
C THR A 32 -15.70 -1.01 -8.94
N SER A 33 -16.05 0.09 -9.60
CA SER A 33 -15.16 0.88 -10.47
C SER A 33 -14.62 2.15 -9.80
N ALA A 34 -14.91 2.35 -8.51
CA ALA A 34 -14.41 3.50 -7.75
C ALA A 34 -12.90 3.39 -7.48
N HIS A 35 -12.26 4.55 -7.27
CA HIS A 35 -10.86 4.63 -6.85
C HIS A 35 -10.72 4.24 -5.38
N ALA A 36 -10.23 3.03 -5.11
CA ALA A 36 -9.97 2.56 -3.75
C ALA A 36 -8.61 3.03 -3.25
N HIS A 37 -8.52 3.26 -1.93
CA HIS A 37 -7.31 3.69 -1.26
C HIS A 37 -7.10 2.87 0.01
N ILE A 38 -5.85 2.76 0.47
CA ILE A 38 -5.47 2.12 1.72
C ILE A 38 -4.72 3.09 2.64
N ARG A 39 -4.95 2.94 3.95
CA ARG A 39 -4.16 3.58 5.01
C ARG A 39 -3.87 2.56 6.09
N LEU A 40 -2.60 2.32 6.36
CA LEU A 40 -2.20 1.41 7.45
C LEU A 40 -2.19 2.18 8.76
N VAL A 41 -2.80 1.60 9.80
CA VAL A 41 -2.82 2.14 11.16
C VAL A 41 -2.14 1.14 12.08
N GLY A 42 -1.00 1.53 12.64
CA GLY A 42 -0.29 0.73 13.62
C GLY A 42 -1.00 0.71 14.98
N ARG A 43 -0.68 -0.27 15.82
CA ARG A 43 -1.30 -0.44 17.16
C ARG A 43 -1.23 0.78 18.07
N LYS A 44 -0.21 1.64 17.88
CA LYS A 44 -0.02 2.90 18.63
C LYS A 44 -0.64 4.13 17.93
N GLY A 45 -1.49 3.93 16.93
CA GLY A 45 -2.16 5.00 16.20
C GLY A 45 -1.32 5.73 15.15
N ARG A 46 -0.05 5.36 14.93
CA ARG A 46 0.73 5.86 13.78
C ARG A 46 0.09 5.41 12.48
N GLN A 47 -0.01 6.31 11.50
CA GLN A 47 -0.72 6.05 10.26
C GLN A 47 0.14 6.39 9.04
N THR A 48 -0.01 5.63 7.96
CA THR A 48 0.56 6.02 6.66
C THR A 48 -0.22 7.19 6.07
N ARG A 49 0.30 7.76 4.98
CA ARG A 49 -0.52 8.52 4.03
C ARG A 49 -1.61 7.63 3.41
N LEU A 50 -2.62 8.26 2.84
CA LEU A 50 -3.60 7.59 2.01
C LEU A 50 -2.92 7.21 0.68
N VAL A 51 -2.89 5.93 0.35
CA VAL A 51 -2.22 5.41 -0.85
C VAL A 51 -3.28 4.85 -1.80
N PRO A 52 -3.32 5.27 -3.08
CA PRO A 52 -4.24 4.68 -4.05
C PRO A 52 -3.87 3.22 -4.32
N LEU A 53 -4.88 2.37 -4.46
CA LEU A 53 -4.67 0.98 -4.84
C LEU A 53 -4.61 0.87 -6.35
N GLU A 54 -3.42 0.64 -6.89
CA GLU A 54 -3.20 0.36 -8.30
C GLU A 54 -3.28 -1.15 -8.55
N LEU A 55 -4.22 -1.56 -9.40
CA LEU A 55 -4.44 -2.96 -9.72
C LEU A 55 -3.46 -3.40 -10.82
N MET A 56 -2.50 -4.24 -10.46
CA MET A 56 -1.46 -4.71 -11.40
C MET A 56 -2.01 -5.55 -12.57
N GLN A 57 -3.12 -6.28 -12.36
CA GLN A 57 -3.63 -7.28 -13.29
C GLN A 57 -5.08 -7.05 -13.71
N LYS A 58 -5.76 -6.06 -13.13
CA LYS A 58 -7.19 -5.81 -13.33
C LYS A 58 -7.45 -4.33 -13.55
N ARG A 59 -8.59 -4.00 -14.15
CA ARG A 59 -9.00 -2.60 -14.38
C ARG A 59 -9.87 -2.03 -13.27
N ARG A 60 -10.56 -2.90 -12.52
CA ARG A 60 -11.47 -2.53 -11.42
C ARG A 60 -11.56 -3.67 -10.42
N PHE A 61 -12.18 -3.40 -9.26
CA PHE A 61 -12.43 -4.43 -8.26
C PHE A 61 -13.61 -5.28 -8.71
N GLU A 62 -13.32 -6.37 -9.40
CA GLU A 62 -14.33 -7.33 -9.86
C GLU A 62 -14.58 -8.39 -8.76
N ARG A 63 -15.83 -8.84 -8.64
CA ARG A 63 -16.20 -9.98 -7.78
C ARG A 63 -15.38 -11.23 -8.14
N GLY A 64 -15.01 -12.06 -7.16
CA GLY A 64 -14.31 -13.33 -7.38
C GLY A 64 -13.42 -13.79 -6.24
#